data_AF-A0A8J9YJM3-F1
#
_entry.id   AF-A0A8J9YJM3-F1
#
_cell.length_a   1.000
_cell.length_b   1.000
_cell.length_c   1.000
_cell.angle_alpha   90.00
_cell.angle_beta   90.00
_cell.angle_gamma   90.00
#
_symmetry.space_group_name_H-M   'P 1'
#
loop_
_entity.id
_entity.type
_entity.pdbx_description
1 polymer ?
#
loop_
_entity_poly.entity_id
_entity_poly.type
_entity_poly.pdbx_seq_one_letter_code
_entity_poly.pdbx_strand_id
1 'polypeptide(L)'
;MSTNVCTPVMGVYIYNIYFVSTILQFQIHRALCERTGQFIPGDPSRPLHKCDIYRNPEAGRILTRIMERGSSLPWAQLLQDTIGETRLNGEALRDYFRPLEEWLRSENLRTGEYLGWSYDGDYCKFSIETAGLQVYGGFYNAASTNFGVTSFVTILLSSAITTFIGLRR
;
A
#
# COMPACT_ATOMS: atom_id res chain seq x y z
N MET A 1 1.80 37.95 24.82
CA MET A 1 0.57 37.91 24.02
C MET A 1 0.81 36.90 22.89
N SER A 2 0.38 35.66 23.10
CA SER A 2 0.49 34.56 22.12
C SER A 2 -0.26 34.89 20.83
N THR A 3 0.30 34.56 19.67
CA THR A 3 -0.43 34.04 18.50
C THR A 3 0.53 33.34 17.52
N ASN A 4 1.30 32.36 17.98
CA ASN A 4 1.78 31.29 17.09
C ASN A 4 0.72 30.18 17.12
N VAL A 5 -0.40 30.42 16.44
CA VAL A 5 -1.42 29.39 16.23
C VAL A 5 -0.90 28.46 15.13
N CYS A 6 -0.56 27.24 15.51
CA CYS A 6 -0.55 26.11 14.58
C CYS A 6 -1.93 26.08 13.90
N THR A 7 -2.01 26.54 12.66
CA THR A 7 -3.26 26.46 11.91
C THR A 7 -3.58 24.98 11.63
N PRO A 8 -4.83 24.54 11.86
CA PRO A 8 -5.21 23.17 11.59
C PRO A 8 -5.31 22.96 10.07
N VAL A 9 -4.44 22.10 9.54
CA VAL A 9 -4.71 21.09 8.48
C VAL A 9 -5.88 21.36 7.52
N MET A 10 -5.85 22.44 6.75
CA MET A 10 -6.68 22.60 5.54
C MET A 10 -6.06 21.92 4.30
N GLY A 11 -4.86 21.32 4.44
CA GLY A 11 -4.13 20.64 3.36
C GLY A 11 -4.31 19.13 3.30
N VAL A 12 -4.74 18.46 4.39
CA VAL A 12 -4.75 16.97 4.45
C VAL A 12 -5.98 16.39 3.73
N TYR A 13 -7.09 17.12 3.68
CA TYR A 13 -8.33 16.64 3.04
C TYR A 13 -8.24 16.55 1.51
N ILE A 14 -7.46 17.43 0.87
CA ILE A 14 -7.38 17.48 -0.60
C ILE A 14 -6.57 16.29 -1.16
N TYR A 15 -5.51 15.84 -0.48
CA TYR A 15 -4.66 14.76 -0.99
C TYR A 15 -5.32 13.37 -0.96
N ASN A 16 -6.14 13.10 0.07
CA ASN A 16 -6.85 11.83 0.18
C ASN A 16 -7.82 11.59 -0.98
N ILE A 17 -8.42 12.66 -1.51
CA ILE A 17 -9.33 12.57 -2.65
C ILE A 17 -8.59 12.07 -3.89
N TYR A 18 -7.36 12.52 -4.15
CA TYR A 18 -6.57 12.04 -5.28
C TYR A 18 -6.18 10.57 -5.13
N PHE A 19 -5.80 10.15 -3.93
CA PHE A 19 -5.49 8.74 -3.66
C PHE A 19 -6.69 7.84 -3.93
N VAL A 20 -7.85 8.16 -3.35
CA VAL A 20 -9.09 7.39 -3.54
C VAL A 20 -9.55 7.44 -5.00
N SER A 21 -9.52 8.62 -5.62
CA SER A 21 -9.87 8.82 -7.03
C SER A 21 -9.01 7.95 -7.95
N THR A 22 -7.70 7.88 -7.71
CA THR A 22 -6.79 7.06 -8.50
C THR A 22 -7.20 5.59 -8.46
N ILE A 23 -7.47 5.04 -7.27
CA ILE A 23 -7.85 3.62 -7.17
C ILE A 23 -9.22 3.37 -7.81
N LEU A 24 -10.22 4.22 -7.53
CA LEU A 24 -11.55 4.12 -8.13
C LEU A 24 -11.53 4.26 -9.65
N GLN A 25 -10.67 5.13 -10.20
CA GLN A 25 -10.53 5.29 -11.65
C GLN A 25 -10.16 3.96 -12.31
N PHE A 26 -9.17 3.24 -11.77
CA PHE A 26 -8.81 1.93 -12.31
C PHE A 26 -9.88 0.87 -12.08
N GLN A 27 -10.56 0.86 -10.93
CA GLN A 27 -11.67 -0.07 -10.66
C GLN A 27 -12.82 0.10 -11.65
N ILE A 28 -13.28 1.35 -11.83
CA ILE A 28 -14.35 1.67 -12.77
C ILE A 28 -13.90 1.35 -14.20
N HIS A 29 -12.68 1.74 -14.58
CA HIS A 29 -12.15 1.44 -15.91
C HIS A 29 -12.10 -0.07 -16.17
N ARG A 30 -11.58 -0.87 -15.23
CA ARG A 30 -11.58 -2.34 -15.31
C ARG A 30 -12.99 -2.89 -15.53
N ALA A 31 -13.95 -2.49 -14.70
CA ALA A 31 -15.33 -2.95 -14.82
C ALA A 31 -15.95 -2.59 -16.17
N LEU A 32 -15.73 -1.38 -16.68
CA LEU A 32 -16.18 -0.99 -18.03
C LEU A 32 -15.55 -1.86 -19.12
N CYS A 33 -14.24 -2.12 -19.02
CA CYS A 33 -13.50 -2.93 -19.99
C CYS A 33 -13.94 -4.41 -19.99
N GLU A 34 -14.24 -4.97 -18.82
CA GLU A 34 -14.81 -6.32 -18.69
C GLU A 34 -16.21 -6.39 -19.31
N ARG A 35 -17.07 -5.42 -18.99
CA ARG A 35 -18.47 -5.36 -19.50
C ARG A 35 -18.55 -5.16 -21.01
N THR A 36 -17.59 -4.47 -21.59
CA THR A 36 -17.49 -4.25 -23.04
C THR A 36 -16.73 -5.38 -23.75
N GLY A 37 -16.21 -6.37 -23.01
CA GLY A 37 -15.46 -7.50 -23.55
C GLY A 37 -14.06 -7.14 -24.08
N GLN A 38 -13.56 -5.95 -23.80
CA GLN A 38 -12.25 -5.48 -24.24
C GLN A 38 -11.10 -5.87 -23.30
N PHE A 39 -11.43 -6.19 -22.05
CA PHE A 39 -10.51 -6.79 -21.11
C PHE A 39 -11.03 -8.17 -20.69
N ILE A 40 -10.16 -9.17 -20.74
CA ILE A 40 -10.41 -10.51 -20.19
C ILE A 40 -9.24 -10.83 -19.26
N PRO A 41 -9.49 -11.08 -17.96
CA PRO A 41 -8.44 -11.45 -17.02
C PRO A 41 -7.66 -12.68 -17.50
N GLY A 42 -6.33 -12.53 -17.59
CA GLY A 42 -5.43 -13.60 -18.04
C GLY A 42 -5.25 -13.74 -19.55
N ASP A 43 -6.01 -13.03 -20.38
CA ASP A 43 -5.85 -13.07 -21.84
C ASP A 43 -4.82 -12.02 -22.34
N PRO A 44 -3.69 -12.43 -22.93
CA PRO A 44 -2.69 -11.50 -23.47
C PRO A 44 -3.18 -10.68 -24.67
N SER A 45 -4.21 -11.16 -25.39
CA SER A 45 -4.75 -10.47 -26.56
C SER A 45 -5.66 -9.29 -26.17
N ARG A 46 -6.19 -9.30 -24.94
CA ARG A 46 -7.12 -8.30 -24.39
C ARG A 46 -6.67 -7.81 -23.02
N PRO A 47 -5.49 -7.18 -22.89
CA PRO A 47 -5.01 -6.69 -21.61
C PRO A 47 -5.66 -5.36 -21.24
N LEU A 48 -5.78 -5.08 -19.94
CA LEU A 48 -6.51 -3.91 -19.43
C LEU A 48 -5.93 -2.58 -19.94
N HIS A 49 -4.59 -2.45 -20.03
CA HIS A 49 -3.93 -1.24 -20.50
C HIS A 49 -4.14 -0.92 -22.00
N LYS A 50 -4.75 -1.83 -22.78
CA LYS A 50 -5.13 -1.59 -24.19
C LYS A 50 -6.63 -1.37 -24.38
N CYS A 51 -7.41 -1.40 -23.31
CA CYS A 51 -8.84 -1.18 -23.39
C CYS A 51 -9.17 0.24 -23.87
N ASP A 52 -10.07 0.34 -24.83
CA ASP A 52 -10.62 1.58 -25.38
C ASP A 52 -12.15 1.59 -25.30
N ILE A 53 -12.69 2.36 -24.37
CA ILE A 53 -14.14 2.52 -24.18
C ILE A 53 -14.80 3.51 -25.18
N TYR A 54 -14.07 4.02 -26.17
CA TYR A 54 -14.56 5.00 -27.14
C TYR A 54 -15.80 4.50 -27.89
N ARG A 55 -16.81 5.37 -28.00
CA ARG A 55 -18.11 5.10 -28.66
C ARG A 55 -18.80 3.82 -28.20
N ASN A 56 -18.53 3.37 -26.98
CA ASN A 56 -19.19 2.19 -26.44
C ASN A 56 -20.47 2.57 -25.66
N PRO A 57 -21.68 2.20 -26.14
CA PRO A 57 -22.93 2.57 -25.49
C PRO A 57 -23.12 1.88 -24.13
N GLU A 58 -22.57 0.68 -23.94
CA GLU A 58 -22.69 -0.05 -22.67
C GLU A 58 -21.84 0.62 -21.58
N ALA A 59 -20.61 1.02 -21.92
CA ALA A 59 -19.78 1.81 -21.00
C ALA A 59 -20.47 3.14 -20.61
N GLY A 60 -21.09 3.82 -21.59
CA GLY A 60 -21.87 5.03 -21.36
C GLY A 60 -23.02 4.81 -20.37
N ARG A 61 -23.80 3.73 -20.53
CA ARG A 61 -24.91 3.41 -19.62
C ARG A 61 -24.45 3.20 -18.18
N ILE A 62 -23.33 2.50 -17.98
CA ILE A 62 -22.78 2.27 -16.65
C ILE A 62 -22.34 3.61 -16.02
N LEU A 63 -21.60 4.43 -16.77
CA LEU A 63 -21.16 5.74 -16.31
C LEU A 63 -22.33 6.67 -15.99
N THR A 64 -23.38 6.69 -16.82
CA THR A 64 -24.60 7.45 -16.53
C THR A 64 -25.26 7.00 -15.24
N ARG A 65 -25.38 5.68 -14.99
CA ARG A 65 -25.96 5.16 -13.74
C ARG A 65 -25.15 5.54 -12.50
N ILE A 66 -23.83 5.64 -12.61
CA ILE A 66 -22.97 6.12 -11.52
C ILE A 66 -23.22 7.62 -11.31
N MET A 67 -23.13 8.43 -12.37
CA MET A 67 -23.17 9.89 -12.26
C MET A 67 -24.56 10.46 -11.93
N GLU A 68 -25.65 9.81 -12.37
CA GLU A 68 -27.03 10.28 -12.14
C GLU A 68 -27.41 10.32 -10.64
N ARG A 69 -26.74 9.51 -9.80
CA ARG A 69 -27.05 9.40 -8.38
C ARG A 69 -26.42 10.51 -7.55
N GLY A 70 -25.31 11.10 -8.02
CA GLY A 70 -24.58 12.12 -7.26
C GLY A 70 -24.29 11.66 -5.83
N SER A 71 -24.75 12.45 -4.86
CA SER A 71 -24.60 12.15 -3.43
C SER A 71 -25.83 11.49 -2.79
N SER A 72 -26.84 11.07 -3.57
CA SER A 72 -28.09 10.54 -3.02
C SER A 72 -27.98 9.14 -2.42
N LEU A 73 -26.92 8.39 -2.76
CA LEU A 73 -26.66 7.03 -2.28
C LEU A 73 -25.26 6.93 -1.68
N PRO A 74 -25.05 6.07 -0.66
CA PRO A 74 -23.71 5.73 -0.19
C PRO A 74 -22.87 5.14 -1.34
N TRP A 75 -21.61 5.57 -1.45
CA TRP A 75 -20.74 5.19 -2.57
C TRP A 75 -20.55 3.66 -2.72
N ALA A 76 -20.45 2.93 -1.61
CA ALA A 76 -20.27 1.47 -1.64
C ALA A 76 -21.50 0.75 -2.23
N GLN A 77 -22.70 1.25 -1.94
CA GLN A 77 -23.94 0.73 -2.52
C GLN A 77 -24.01 1.08 -4.01
N LEU A 78 -23.63 2.31 -4.38
CA LEU A 78 -23.58 2.72 -5.78
C LEU A 78 -22.65 1.84 -6.62
N LEU A 79 -21.45 1.52 -6.11
CA LEU A 79 -20.51 0.63 -6.80
C LEU A 79 -21.04 -0.80 -6.89
N GLN A 80 -21.73 -1.30 -5.86
CA GLN A 80 -22.33 -2.64 -5.89
C GLN A 80 -23.43 -2.74 -6.96
N ASP A 81 -24.26 -1.70 -7.09
CA ASP A 81 -25.37 -1.65 -8.03
C ASP A 81 -24.91 -1.44 -9.49
N THR A 82 -23.71 -0.90 -9.69
CA THR A 82 -23.19 -0.52 -11.02
C THR A 82 -22.14 -1.48 -11.53
N ILE A 83 -21.07 -1.69 -10.76
CA ILE A 83 -19.92 -2.51 -11.15
C ILE A 83 -19.82 -3.84 -10.40
N GLY A 84 -20.64 -4.05 -9.36
CA GLY A 84 -20.66 -5.28 -8.59
C GLY A 84 -19.60 -5.35 -7.47
N GLU A 85 -18.93 -4.24 -7.18
CA GLU A 85 -17.90 -4.14 -6.14
C GLU A 85 -18.38 -3.24 -4.98
N THR A 86 -18.01 -3.55 -3.73
CA THR A 86 -18.40 -2.74 -2.55
C THR A 86 -17.25 -2.01 -1.89
N ARG A 87 -16.01 -2.35 -2.24
CA ARG A 87 -14.80 -1.91 -1.55
C ARG A 87 -13.82 -1.28 -2.52
N LEU A 88 -12.93 -0.47 -1.97
CA LEU A 88 -11.76 0.01 -2.70
C LEU A 88 -10.82 -1.18 -2.95
N ASN A 89 -10.52 -1.46 -4.22
CA ASN A 89 -9.75 -2.63 -4.66
C ASN A 89 -8.55 -2.19 -5.51
N GLY A 90 -7.35 -2.52 -5.04
CA GLY A 90 -6.09 -2.24 -5.75
C GLY A 90 -5.76 -3.25 -6.87
N GLU A 91 -6.51 -4.33 -7.01
CA GLU A 91 -6.29 -5.35 -8.05
C GLU A 91 -6.42 -4.73 -9.45
N ALA A 92 -7.37 -3.83 -9.67
CA ALA A 92 -7.54 -3.18 -10.98
C ALA A 92 -6.33 -2.33 -11.39
N LEU A 93 -5.73 -1.62 -10.43
CA LEU A 93 -4.47 -0.91 -10.64
C LEU A 93 -3.34 -1.89 -10.98
N ARG A 94 -3.28 -3.02 -10.25
CA ARG A 94 -2.27 -4.05 -10.49
C ARG A 94 -2.42 -4.70 -11.87
N ASP A 95 -3.64 -5.04 -12.27
CA ASP A 95 -3.95 -5.63 -13.58
C ASP A 95 -3.53 -4.73 -14.75
N TYR A 96 -3.72 -3.42 -14.58
CA TYR A 96 -3.29 -2.43 -15.56
C TYR A 96 -1.76 -2.44 -15.73
N PHE A 97 -1.02 -2.41 -14.60
CA PHE A 97 0.45 -2.33 -14.60
C PHE A 97 1.17 -3.69 -14.62
N ARG A 98 0.44 -4.81 -14.61
CA ARG A 98 1.02 -6.17 -14.53
C ARG A 98 2.11 -6.46 -15.57
N PRO A 99 1.98 -6.08 -16.86
CA PRO A 99 3.06 -6.31 -17.82
C PRO A 99 4.33 -5.52 -17.51
N LEU A 100 4.18 -4.28 -17.03
CA LEU A 100 5.31 -3.45 -16.60
C LEU A 100 5.97 -4.03 -15.35
N GLU A 101 5.16 -4.50 -14.40
CA GLU A 101 5.66 -5.13 -13.18
C GLU A 101 6.50 -6.39 -13.49
N GLU A 102 6.02 -7.26 -14.37
CA GLU A 102 6.73 -8.48 -14.76
C GLU A 102 8.05 -8.16 -15.47
N TRP A 103 8.02 -7.16 -16.37
CA TRP A 103 9.22 -6.69 -17.04
C TRP A 103 10.24 -6.10 -16.05
N LEU A 104 9.80 -5.22 -15.15
CA LEU A 104 10.67 -4.61 -14.13
C LEU A 104 11.28 -5.67 -13.21
N ARG A 105 10.50 -6.69 -12.81
CA ARG A 105 11.01 -7.79 -12.00
C ARG A 105 12.12 -8.54 -12.71
N SER A 106 11.93 -8.88 -13.98
CA SER A 106 12.94 -9.56 -14.80
C SER A 106 14.19 -8.72 -14.99
N GLU A 107 14.00 -7.43 -15.24
CA GLU A 107 15.11 -6.49 -15.49
C GLU A 107 15.93 -6.23 -14.23
N ASN A 108 15.28 -6.01 -13.08
CA ASN A 108 15.98 -5.84 -11.80
C ASN A 108 16.83 -7.07 -11.43
N LEU A 109 16.32 -8.27 -11.72
CA LEU A 109 17.09 -9.51 -11.54
C LEU A 109 18.26 -9.62 -12.51
N ARG A 110 18.10 -9.14 -13.75
CA ARG A 110 19.12 -9.17 -14.79
C ARG A 110 20.28 -8.21 -14.49
N THR A 111 20.00 -7.01 -13.99
CA THR A 111 21.02 -6.00 -13.67
C THR A 111 21.54 -6.09 -12.24
N GLY A 112 20.84 -6.82 -11.36
CA GLY A 112 21.19 -6.94 -9.95
C GLY A 112 20.88 -5.67 -9.16
N GLU A 113 19.81 -4.96 -9.50
CA GLU A 113 19.41 -3.74 -8.77
C GLU A 113 19.13 -4.03 -7.30
N TYR A 114 19.56 -3.11 -6.44
CA TYR A 114 19.19 -3.12 -5.03
C TYR A 114 17.75 -2.61 -4.87
N LEU A 115 16.88 -3.43 -4.26
CA LEU A 115 15.48 -3.07 -4.00
C LEU A 115 15.31 -2.48 -2.60
N GLY A 116 14.75 -1.28 -2.53
CA GLY A 116 14.48 -0.56 -1.28
C GLY A 116 15.40 0.64 -1.10
N TRP A 117 15.35 1.25 0.08
CA TRP A 117 16.16 2.40 0.45
C TRP A 117 16.83 2.16 1.80
N SER A 118 18.06 2.61 1.95
CA SER A 118 18.72 2.65 3.27
C SER A 118 18.21 3.89 4.01
N TYR A 119 17.77 3.71 5.25
CA TYR A 119 17.42 4.82 6.13
C TYR A 119 18.71 5.37 6.75
N ASP A 120 19.07 6.62 6.44
CA ASP A 120 20.26 7.30 6.96
C ASP A 120 20.02 8.02 8.30
N GLY A 121 18.77 8.06 8.78
CA GLY A 121 18.43 8.58 10.11
C GLY A 121 18.42 10.09 10.24
N ASP A 122 18.72 10.84 9.18
CA ASP A 122 19.05 12.27 9.31
C ASP A 122 17.88 13.23 9.01
N TYR A 123 16.73 12.70 8.58
CA TYR A 123 15.58 13.51 8.19
C TYR A 123 14.98 14.36 9.31
N CYS A 124 15.08 13.94 10.58
CA CYS A 124 14.58 14.72 11.71
C CYS A 124 15.63 15.68 12.30
N LYS A 125 16.91 15.50 11.98
CA LYS A 125 18.00 16.26 12.62
C LYS A 125 17.99 17.73 12.17
N PHE A 126 17.86 17.97 10.87
CA PHE A 126 17.78 19.33 10.32
C PHE A 126 16.54 20.10 10.78
N SER A 127 15.39 19.44 10.93
CA SER A 127 14.15 20.07 11.38
C SER A 127 14.19 20.45 12.87
N ILE A 128 14.86 19.65 13.70
CA ILE A 128 15.02 19.90 15.14
C ILE A 128 16.04 21.01 15.41
N GLU A 129 17.18 20.99 14.71
CA GLU A 129 18.23 22.01 14.84
C GLU A 129 17.74 23.39 14.39
N THR A 130 16.95 23.46 13.31
CA THR A 130 16.38 24.72 12.80
C THR A 130 15.30 25.30 13.71
N ALA A 131 14.56 24.44 14.44
CA ALA A 131 13.48 24.86 15.33
C ALA A 131 13.93 25.11 16.79
N GLY A 132 15.21 24.87 17.13
CA GLY A 132 15.74 25.07 18.48
C GLY A 132 15.07 24.20 19.55
N LEU A 133 14.47 23.07 19.16
CA LEU A 133 13.73 22.19 20.07
C LEU A 133 14.70 21.22 20.77
N GLN A 134 14.67 21.17 22.10
CA GLN A 134 15.32 20.09 22.85
C GLN A 134 14.42 18.86 22.83
N VAL A 135 14.85 17.79 22.15
CA VAL A 135 14.13 16.52 22.15
C VAL A 135 14.56 15.69 23.36
N TYR A 136 13.65 15.51 24.31
CA TYR A 136 13.78 14.49 25.36
C TYR A 136 13.01 13.24 24.90
N GLY A 137 13.69 12.32 24.22
CA GLY A 137 13.07 11.10 23.70
C GLY A 137 14.00 10.36 22.74
N GLY A 138 14.44 9.17 23.16
CA GLY A 138 15.43 8.37 22.45
C GLY A 138 14.93 7.81 21.12
N PHE A 139 15.88 7.63 20.20
CA PHE A 139 15.73 7.10 18.85
C PHE A 139 14.86 5.84 18.77
N TYR A 140 13.91 5.81 17.83
CA TYR A 140 13.27 4.58 17.36
C TYR A 140 14.30 3.76 16.59
N ASN A 141 15.13 2.99 17.29
CA ASN A 141 15.82 1.77 16.84
C ASN A 141 16.77 1.24 17.94
N ALA A 142 16.38 1.32 19.22
CA ALA A 142 17.02 0.52 20.26
C ALA A 142 16.30 -0.83 20.40
N ALA A 143 16.27 -1.64 19.33
CA ALA A 143 16.18 -3.08 19.53
C ALA A 143 17.58 -3.51 20.03
N SER A 144 17.75 -3.52 21.35
CA SER A 144 18.87 -4.21 21.96
C SER A 144 18.73 -5.69 21.60
N THR A 145 19.42 -6.12 20.55
CA THR A 145 19.69 -7.54 20.31
C THR A 145 20.76 -8.00 21.28
N ASN A 146 20.40 -8.05 22.57
CA ASN A 146 21.12 -8.83 23.55
C ASN A 146 20.82 -10.33 23.33
N PHE A 147 21.07 -10.84 22.12
CA PHE A 147 21.37 -12.27 21.94
C PHE A 147 22.84 -12.48 22.31
N GLY A 148 23.16 -12.16 23.56
CA GLY A 148 24.46 -12.44 24.13
C GLY A 148 24.64 -13.95 24.23
N VAL A 149 25.87 -14.40 23.98
CA VAL A 149 26.38 -15.77 24.19
C VAL A 149 25.91 -16.39 25.52
N THR A 150 25.57 -15.55 26.50
CA THR A 150 24.96 -15.89 27.79
C THR A 150 23.66 -16.70 27.66
N SER A 151 22.81 -16.46 26.66
CA SER A 151 21.54 -17.18 26.50
C SER A 151 21.74 -18.63 26.05
N PHE A 152 22.75 -18.90 25.21
CA PHE A 152 23.08 -20.27 24.79
C PHE A 152 23.76 -21.05 25.92
N VAL A 153 24.61 -20.39 26.71
CA VAL A 153 25.32 -21.03 27.83
C VAL A 153 24.35 -21.42 28.96
N THR A 154 23.33 -20.60 29.26
CA THR A 154 22.32 -20.92 30.28
C THR A 154 21.39 -22.05 29.86
N ILE A 155 21.03 -22.11 28.57
CA ILE A 155 20.22 -23.21 28.02
C ILE A 155 21.01 -24.52 28.04
N LEU A 156 22.29 -24.49 27.66
CA LEU A 156 23.14 -25.69 27.70
C LEU A 156 23.38 -26.18 29.14
N LEU A 157 23.67 -25.28 30.08
CA LEU A 157 23.85 -25.64 31.50
C LEU A 157 22.58 -26.22 32.14
N SER A 158 21.41 -25.66 31.86
CA SER A 158 20.15 -26.17 32.41
C SER A 158 19.78 -27.55 31.85
N SER A 159 20.08 -27.80 30.58
CA SER A 159 19.91 -29.13 29.98
C SER A 159 20.83 -30.18 30.61
N ALA A 160 22.13 -29.85 30.79
CA ALA A 160 23.12 -30.75 31.36
C ALA A 160 22.82 -31.11 32.82
N ILE A 161 22.39 -30.14 33.63
CA ILE A 161 21.99 -30.38 35.04
C ILE A 161 20.77 -31.30 35.10
N THR A 162 19.79 -31.11 34.22
CA THR A 162 18.58 -31.95 34.17
C THR A 162 18.93 -33.39 33.80
N THR A 163 19.82 -33.60 32.83
CA THR A 163 20.30 -34.94 32.45
C THR A 163 21.11 -35.59 33.57
N PHE A 164 21.94 -34.84 34.29
CA PHE A 164 22.76 -35.37 35.39
C PHE A 164 21.92 -35.76 36.61
N ILE A 165 20.89 -34.98 36.94
CA ILE A 165 19.94 -35.31 38.01
C ILE A 165 19.05 -36.50 37.59
N GLY A 166 18.67 -36.59 36.32
CA GLY A 166 17.90 -37.71 35.76
C GLY A 166 18.67 -39.03 35.71
N LEU A 167 20.01 -39.00 35.56
CA LEU A 167 20.85 -40.21 35.61
C LEU A 167 21.18 -40.68 37.04
N ARG A 168 20.96 -39.83 38.05
CA ARG A 168 21.30 -40.11 39.46
C ARG A 168 20.11 -40.60 40.29
N ARG A 169 18.96 -40.81 39.65
CA ARG A 169 17.72 -41.35 40.22
C ARG A 169 17.42 -42.69 39.57
#